data_AF-A0A5S3Z8K1-F1
#
_entry.id   AF-A0A5S3Z8K1-F1
#
_cell.length_a   1.000
_cell.length_b   1.000
_cell.length_c   1.000
_cell.angle_alpha   90.00
_cell.angle_beta   90.00
_cell.angle_gamma   90.00
#
_symmetry.space_group_name_H-M   'P 1'
#
loop_
_entity.id
_entity.type
_entity.pdbx_description
1 polymer ?
#
loop_
_entity_poly.entity_id
_entity_poly.type
_entity_poly.pdbx_seq_one_letter_code
_entity_poly.pdbx_strand_id
1 'polypeptide(L)' 'MDAIDIATNEQERELSRALTYRKPEPPKQSTGRCWNCKEPVEQGRRWCDKQCMTEWEQLHDRNR' A
#
# COMPACT_ATOMS: atom_id res chain seq x y z
N MET A 1 -1.78 -38.81 7.48
CA MET A 1 -1.75 -37.41 7.02
C MET A 1 -3.15 -37.14 6.59
N ASP A 2 -3.89 -36.55 7.52
CA ASP A 2 -5.34 -36.58 7.52
C ASP A 2 -5.85 -35.29 6.88
N ALA A 3 -7.13 -35.24 6.46
CA ALA A 3 -7.69 -34.08 5.74
C ALA A 3 -7.51 -32.75 6.51
N ILE A 4 -7.38 -32.83 7.83
CA ILE A 4 -7.15 -31.71 8.74
C ILE A 4 -5.73 -31.13 8.59
N ASP A 5 -4.71 -31.96 8.35
CA ASP A 5 -3.33 -31.49 8.12
C ASP A 5 -3.22 -30.71 6.80
N ILE A 6 -3.97 -31.13 5.77
CA ILE A 6 -3.95 -30.51 4.45
C ILE A 6 -4.62 -29.12 4.49
N ALA A 7 -5.80 -29.04 5.10
CA ALA A 7 -6.54 -27.78 5.23
C ALA A 7 -5.76 -26.73 6.04
N THR A 8 -5.09 -27.15 7.11
CA THR A 8 -4.30 -26.25 7.96
C THR A 8 -3.10 -25.68 7.18
N ASN A 9 -2.40 -26.51 6.42
CA ASN A 9 -1.26 -26.08 5.61
C ASN A 9 -1.65 -25.14 4.46
N GLU A 10 -2.83 -25.32 3.87
CA GLU A 10 -3.38 -24.39 2.88
C GLU A 10 -3.70 -23.03 3.52
N GLN A 11 -4.36 -23.02 4.68
CA GLN A 11 -4.67 -21.77 5.39
C GLN A 11 -3.40 -21.01 5.81
N GLU A 12 -2.38 -21.70 6.30
CA GLU A 12 -1.10 -21.07 6.65
C GLU A 12 -0.38 -20.48 5.43
N ARG A 13 -0.46 -21.14 4.27
CA ARG A 13 0.11 -20.64 3.01
C ARG A 13 -0.63 -19.40 2.51
N GLU A 14 -1.95 -19.35 2.61
CA GLU A 14 -2.75 -18.19 2.23
C GLU A 14 -2.47 -16.98 3.12
N LEU A 15 -2.41 -17.19 4.44
CA LEU A 15 -2.05 -16.15 5.41
C LEU A 15 -0.63 -15.64 5.16
N SER A 16 0.33 -16.54 4.92
CA SER A 16 1.71 -16.17 4.61
C SER A 16 1.81 -15.33 3.33
N ARG A 17 1.04 -15.67 2.28
CA ARG A 17 0.97 -14.90 1.03
C ARG A 17 0.34 -13.52 1.24
N ALA A 18 -0.74 -13.43 2.02
CA ALA A 18 -1.39 -12.17 2.35
C ALA A 18 -0.48 -11.23 3.16
N LEU A 19 0.32 -11.78 4.08
CA LEU A 19 1.29 -11.01 4.89
C LEU A 19 2.52 -10.54 4.09
N THR A 20 2.93 -11.32 3.08
CA THR A 20 4.06 -10.95 2.21
C THR A 20 3.68 -9.85 1.21
N TYR A 21 2.39 -9.71 0.90
CA TYR A 21 1.85 -8.61 0.11
C TYR A 21 1.77 -7.30 0.94
N ARG A 22 2.93 -6.80 1.38
CA ARG A 22 3.01 -5.42 1.89
C ARG A 22 2.65 -4.47 0.76
N LYS A 23 1.68 -3.57 1.03
CA LYS A 23 1.42 -2.41 0.17
C LYS A 23 2.75 -1.70 -0.08
N PRO A 24 3.05 -1.24 -1.30
CA PRO A 24 4.24 -0.42 -1.53
C PRO A 24 4.16 0.77 -0.58
N GLU A 25 5.05 0.81 0.42
CA GLU A 25 5.14 1.95 1.31
C GLU A 25 5.51 3.15 0.44
N PRO A 26 4.71 4.23 0.42
CA PRO A 26 5.12 5.43 -0.28
C PRO A 26 6.47 5.88 0.31
N PRO A 27 7.44 6.24 -0.55
CA PRO A 27 8.76 6.69 -0.11
C PRO A 27 8.67 7.75 0.99
N LYS A 28 9.55 7.62 1.98
CA LYS A 28 9.39 8.19 3.32
C LYS A 28 9.45 9.72 3.42
N GLN A 29 9.80 10.44 2.34
CA GLN A 29 10.22 11.84 2.42
C GLN A 29 9.17 12.81 1.86
N SER A 30 8.71 13.76 2.68
CA SER A 30 7.94 14.92 2.21
C SER A 30 8.88 15.90 1.49
N THR A 31 8.60 16.24 0.24
CA THR A 31 9.43 17.14 -0.58
C THR A 31 9.00 18.61 -0.48
N GLY A 32 8.00 18.92 0.36
CA GLY A 32 7.35 20.24 0.41
C GLY A 32 6.39 20.50 -0.75
N ARG A 33 6.17 19.51 -1.62
CA ARG A 33 5.19 19.55 -2.73
C ARG A 33 4.34 18.29 -2.74
N CYS A 34 3.09 18.42 -3.19
CA CYS A 34 2.15 17.33 -3.36
C CYS A 34 2.70 16.34 -4.39
N TRP A 35 2.60 15.06 -4.08
CA TRP A 35 3.12 14.01 -4.96
C TRP A 35 2.26 13.80 -6.20
N ASN A 36 0.96 14.09 -6.10
CA ASN A 36 -0.02 13.99 -7.19
C ASN A 36 -0.01 15.25 -8.08
N CYS A 37 -0.48 16.39 -7.56
CA CYS A 37 -0.66 17.62 -8.35
C CYS A 37 0.53 18.60 -8.38
N LYS A 38 1.60 18.34 -7.59
CA LYS A 38 2.80 19.20 -7.44
C LYS A 38 2.59 20.57 -6.78
N GLU A 39 1.42 20.82 -6.20
CA GLU A 39 1.15 22.03 -5.41
C GLU A 39 1.98 22.07 -4.11
N PRO A 40 2.28 23.26 -3.56
CA PRO A 40 2.97 23.38 -2.28
C PRO A 40 2.13 22.76 -1.15
N VAL A 41 2.78 22.02 -0.26
CA VAL A 41 2.12 21.39 0.90
C VAL A 41 2.83 21.77 2.18
N GLU A 42 2.09 21.75 3.28
CA GLU A 42 2.67 21.98 4.61
C GLU A 42 3.84 21.02 4.86
N GLN A 43 4.87 21.51 5.56
CA GLN A 43 6.04 20.70 5.89
C GLN A 43 5.62 19.42 6.60
N GLY A 44 6.12 18.28 6.11
CA GLY A 44 5.76 16.95 6.62
C GLY A 44 4.56 16.29 5.94
N ARG A 45 3.76 17.01 5.13
CA ARG A 45 2.69 16.42 4.32
C ARG A 45 3.22 15.95 2.95
N ARG A 46 2.63 14.87 2.44
CA ARG A 46 2.95 14.29 1.11
C ARG A 46 1.93 14.70 0.05
N TRP A 47 0.70 14.99 0.47
CA TRP A 47 -0.40 15.40 -0.39
C TRP A 47 -1.01 16.69 0.17
N CYS A 48 -1.48 17.56 -0.72
CA CYS A 48 -2.18 18.79 -0.32
C CYS A 48 -3.51 18.46 0.36
N ASP A 49 -4.16 17.39 -0.10
CA ASP A 49 -5.48 16.99 0.36
C ASP A 49 -5.72 15.48 0.17
N LYS A 50 -6.89 15.02 0.63
CA LYS A 50 -7.27 13.60 0.61
C LYS A 50 -7.55 13.07 -0.80
N GLN A 51 -8.03 13.89 -1.72
CA GLN A 51 -8.25 13.51 -3.12
C GLN A 51 -6.91 13.13 -3.76
N CYS A 52 -5.90 13.98 -3.61
CA CYS A 52 -4.56 13.72 -4.12
C CYS A 52 -3.92 12.44 -3.56
N MET A 53 -4.17 12.12 -2.29
CA MET A 53 -3.74 10.85 -1.69
C MET A 53 -4.45 9.66 -2.35
N THR A 54 -5.77 9.74 -2.47
CA THR A 54 -6.61 8.65 -3.00
C THR A 54 -6.32 8.38 -4.47
N GLU A 55 -6.14 9.42 -5.28
CA GLU A 55 -5.76 9.30 -6.69
C GLU A 55 -4.38 8.66 -6.85
N TRP A 56 -3.40 9.10 -6.05
CA TRP A 56 -2.07 8.51 -6.06
C TRP A 56 -2.11 7.02 -5.69
N GLU A 57 -2.87 6.66 -4.65
CA GLU A 57 -3.09 5.26 -4.26
C GLU A 57 -3.75 4.45 -5.38
N GLN A 58 -4.80 4.97 -6.02
CA GLN A 58 -5.45 4.28 -7.14
C GLN A 58 -4.52 4.06 -8.35
N LEU A 59 -3.68 5.05 -8.67
CA LEU A 59 -2.70 4.94 -9.75
C LEU A 59 -1.62 3.90 -9.45
N HIS A 60 -1.19 3.79 -8.18
CA HIS A 60 -0.15 2.84 -7.77
C HIS A 60 -0.70 1.45 -7.47
N ASP A 61 -1.99 1.33 -7.10
CA ASP A 61 -2.68 0.06 -6.88
C ASP A 61 -3.06 -0.62 -8.21
N ARG A 62 -3.41 0.17 -9.25
CA ARG A 62 -3.74 -0.35 -10.59
C ARG A 62 -2.55 -0.90 -11.38
N ASN A 63 -1.32 -0.62 -10.97
CA ASN A 63 -0.11 -1.07 -11.66
C ASN A 63 0.49 -2.35 -11.03
N ARG A 64 -0.37 -3.15 -10.38
CA ARG A 64 -0.05 -4.39 -9.66
C ARG A 64 -0.58 -5.61 -10.39
#